data_AF-A0A7W1FG99-F1
#
_entry.id   AF-A0A7W1FG99-F1
#
_cell.length_a   1.000
_cell.length_b   1.000
_cell.length_c   1.000
_cell.angle_alpha   90.00
_cell.angle_beta   90.00
_cell.angle_gamma   90.00
#
_symmetry.space_group_name_H-M   'P 1'
#
loop_
_entity.id
_entity.type
_entity.pdbx_description
1 polymer ?
#
loop_
_entity_poly.entity_id
_entity_poly.type
_entity_poly.pdbx_seq_one_letter_code
_entity_poly.pdbx_strand_id
1 'polypeptide(L)' 'MKHKELIEKAETVLGEFQLSAEYLVAGNVACALQTNKGNIYTGICLDCLV' A
#
# COMPACT_ATOMS: atom_id res chain seq x y z
N MET A 1 -12.33 16.36 2.23
CA MET A 1 -12.52 15.35 3.30
C MET A 1 -12.36 13.91 2.80
N LYS A 2 -13.06 13.42 1.76
CA LYS A 2 -12.90 12.05 1.23
C LYS A 2 -11.46 11.63 0.89
N HIS A 3 -10.67 12.54 0.30
CA HIS A 3 -9.27 12.24 -0.02
C HIS A 3 -8.42 11.99 1.23
N LYS A 4 -8.75 12.61 2.38
CA LYS A 4 -8.03 12.44 3.64
C LYS A 4 -8.18 11.02 4.17
N GLU A 5 -9.39 10.48 4.16
CA GLU A 5 -9.65 9.11 4.60
C GLU A 5 -8.89 8.08 3.74
N LEU A 6 -8.84 8.27 2.42
CA LEU A 6 -8.08 7.37 1.53
C LEU A 6 -6.57 7.48 1.76
N ILE A 7 -6.05 8.69 1.97
CA ILE A 7 -4.65 8.89 2.32
C ILE A 7 -4.33 8.18 3.64
N GLU A 8 -5.13 8.40 4.68
CA GLU A 8 -4.95 7.75 5.99
C GLU A 8 -4.99 6.21 5.86
N LYS A 9 -5.87 5.66 5.01
CA LYS A 9 -5.93 4.21 4.75
C LYS A 9 -4.68 3.71 4.02
N ALA A 10 -4.17 4.44 3.04
CA ALA A 10 -2.93 4.07 2.35
C ALA A 10 -1.74 4.10 3.32
N GLU A 11 -1.66 5.10 4.19
CA GLU A 11 -0.60 5.23 5.20
C GLU A 11 -0.55 4.05 6.18
N THR A 12 -1.68 3.38 6.45
CA THR A 12 -1.70 2.19 7.34
C THR A 12 -0.89 1.00 6.81
N VAL A 13 -0.59 0.97 5.51
CA VAL A 13 0.19 -0.10 4.88
C VAL A 13 1.51 0.42 4.28
N LEU A 14 1.84 1.70 4.49
CA LEU A 14 3.12 2.27 4.07
C LEU A 14 4.22 1.90 5.06
N GLY A 15 5.36 1.43 4.58
CA GLY A 15 6.49 1.03 5.41
C GLY A 15 7.37 -0.03 4.74
N GLU A 16 8.47 -0.41 5.38
CA GLU A 16 9.36 -1.44 4.83
C GLU A 16 8.93 -2.83 5.32
N PHE A 17 8.67 -3.74 4.38
CA PHE A 17 8.38 -5.13 4.67
C PHE A 17 9.46 -6.03 4.10
N GLN A 18 10.12 -6.78 4.99
CA GLN A 18 11.02 -7.85 4.56
C GLN A 18 10.20 -9.00 3.98
N LEU A 19 10.47 -9.35 2.73
CA LEU A 19 9.83 -10.47 2.04
C LEU A 19 10.67 -11.75 2.18
N SER A 20 10.21 -12.83 1.53
CA SER A 20 10.82 -14.16 1.60
C SER A 20 12.26 -14.25 1.09
N ALA A 21 12.74 -13.22 0.38
CA ALA A 21 14.12 -13.13 -0.10
C ALA A 21 14.66 -11.71 0.14
N GLU A 22 15.96 -11.59 0.37
CA GLU A 22 16.62 -10.30 0.66
C GLU A 22 16.53 -9.29 -0.49
N TYR A 23 16.48 -9.77 -1.74
CA TYR A 23 16.35 -8.92 -2.93
C TYR A 23 14.89 -8.49 -3.22
N LEU A 24 13.93 -8.96 -2.42
CA LEU A 24 12.52 -8.59 -2.52
C LEU A 24 12.17 -7.64 -1.37
N VAL A 25 11.78 -6.42 -1.72
CA VAL A 25 11.35 -5.40 -0.76
C VAL A 25 9.93 -4.96 -1.07
N ALA A 26 9.20 -4.48 -0.06
CA ALA A 26 7.84 -4.01 -0.24
C ALA A 26 7.49 -2.84 0.65
N GLY A 27 6.48 -2.08 0.20
CA GLY A 27 5.80 -1.03 0.98
C GLY A 27 6.41 0.37 0.91
N ASN A 28 7.36 0.60 -0.01
CA ASN A 28 7.85 1.95 -0.36
C ASN A 28 6.76 2.85 -0.96
N VAL A 29 5.74 2.25 -1.57
CA VAL A 29 4.57 2.93 -2.12
C VAL A 29 3.33 2.20 -1.65
N ALA A 30 2.36 2.95 -1.15
CA ALA A 30 1.08 2.46 -0.68
C ALA A 30 -0.10 3.09 -1.42
N CYS A 31 -1.23 2.40 -1.42
CA CYS A 31 -2.44 2.75 -2.15
C CYS A 31 -3.68 2.45 -1.31
N ALA A 32 -4.72 3.27 -1.48
CA ALA A 32 -6.08 2.95 -1.08
C ALA A 32 -7.04 3.23 -2.24
N LEU A 33 -7.81 2.23 -2.63
CA LEU A 33 -8.79 2.29 -3.72
C LEU A 33 -10.20 2.13 -3.15
N GLN A 34 -11.08 3.09 -3.46
CA GLN A 34 -12.49 3.02 -3.11
C GLN A 34 -13.33 2.59 -4.31
N THR A 35 -14.20 1.60 -4.12
CA THR A 35 -15.18 1.18 -5.13
C THR A 35 -16.42 2.08 -5.11
N ASN A 36 -17.25 2.01 -6.17
CA ASN A 36 -18.54 2.71 -6.22
C ASN A 36 -19.51 2.29 -5.09
N LYS A 37 -19.30 1.11 -4.47
CA LYS A 37 -20.08 0.62 -3.32
C LYS A 37 -19.52 1.07 -1.96
N GLY A 38 -18.42 1.82 -1.95
CA GLY A 38 -17.80 2.34 -0.72
C GLY A 38 -16.73 1.44 -0.09
N ASN A 39 -16.53 0.21 -0.58
CA ASN A 39 -15.46 -0.66 -0.08
C ASN A 39 -14.08 -0.06 -0.35
N ILE A 40 -13.17 -0.17 0.62
CA ILE A 40 -11.78 0.29 0.52
C ILE A 40 -10.85 -0.91 0.48
N TYR A 41 -9.98 -0.94 -0.53
CA TYR A 41 -8.91 -1.93 -0.69
C TYR A 41 -7.57 -1.21 -0.59
N THR A 42 -6.65 -1.75 0.19
CA THR A 42 -5.28 -1.24 0.29
C THR A 42 -4.32 -2.10 -0.52
N GLY A 43 -3.18 -1.52 -0.91
CA GLY A 43 -2.13 -2.22 -1.64
C GLY A 43 -0.77 -1.58 -1.40
N ILE A 44 0.28 -2.38 -1.61
CA ILE A 44 1.68 -1.96 -1.51
C ILE A 44 2.44 -2.37 -2.78
N CYS A 45 3.45 -1.61 -3.17
CA CYS A 45 4.39 -2.06 -4.19
C CYS A 45 5.26 -3.20 -3.67
N LEU A 46 5.54 -4.16 -4.56
CA LEU A 46 6.52 -5.22 -4.37
C LEU A 46 7.63 -4.97 -5.39
N ASP A 47 8.81 -4.65 -4.92
CA ASP A 47 9.96 -4.32 -5.74
C ASP A 47 10.95 -5.49 -5.74
N CYS A 48 11.49 -5.81 -6.92
CA CYS A 48 12.56 -6.78 -7.08
C CYS A 48 13.84 -6.00 -7.42
N LEU A 49 14.79 -6.00 -6.51
CA LEU A 49 16.10 -5.40 -6.68
C LEU A 49 17.00 -6.41 -7.40
N VAL A 50 16.77 -6.57 -8.71
CA VAL A 50 17.63 -7.36 -9.62
C VAL A 50 18.74 -6.50 -10.21
#